data_AF-A0A7V9W074-F1
#
_entry.id   AF-A0A7V9W074-F1
#
_cell.length_a   1.000
_cell.length_b   1.000
_cell.length_c   1.000
_cell.angle_alpha   90.00
_cell.angle_beta   90.00
_cell.angle_gamma   90.00
#
_symmetry.space_group_name_H-M   'P 1'
#
loop_
_entity.id
_entity.type
_entity.pdbx_description
1 polymer ?
#
loop_
_entity_poly.entity_id
_entity_poly.type
_entity_poly.pdbx_seq_one_letter_code
_entity_poly.pdbx_strand_id
1 'polypeptide(L)'
;MTDVVITGTGLFTPEHAIDNDALVASFNAWVDAENARNADAIAAGEREPLAHSSSEFIVKASGIHSRFVMDAEGILDPERMRPYLPQRSNDEPSIQCEMGLKAAHQALATAGVAAAEIDMVIVACSNLERPYPAVAVELQAALGTQGHAFDMNVACSSATFAIDLAANAIRGGNIRRALVVNPEICSAHLNFRDRDSHFIFGDACTAIVLEDAALATAATRFEILGTRLATRFSNAIRNNAGFLNRVSDSDPLASDKLFVQEGRRVFKEVCPMVAALINDHLESLELSGGSLSRLWLHQANRHMNDLIARRVLGHDPEPGQAPIILDRYANTSSAGSIIAFHLHHSDLKSGDIGVVCSFGAGYSAGCVVVRRV
;
A
#
# COMPACT_ATOMS: atom_id res chain seq x y z
N MET A 1 30.30 1.17 9.60
CA MET A 1 29.27 1.21 8.55
C MET A 1 28.26 2.25 9.02
N THR A 2 27.72 3.10 8.16
CA THR A 2 26.74 4.11 8.58
C THR A 2 25.44 3.44 8.99
N ASP A 3 25.02 3.66 10.23
CA ASP A 3 23.72 3.15 10.70
C ASP A 3 22.61 4.05 10.16
N VAL A 4 21.52 3.43 9.70
CA VAL A 4 20.38 4.15 9.12
C VAL A 4 19.19 3.99 10.04
N VAL A 5 18.51 5.09 10.34
CA VAL A 5 17.34 5.11 11.22
C VAL A 5 16.13 5.69 10.49
N ILE A 6 14.95 5.13 10.78
CA ILE A 6 13.66 5.77 10.52
C ILE A 6 13.36 6.66 11.73
N THR A 7 13.15 7.96 11.49
CA THR A 7 12.99 8.97 12.54
C THR A 7 11.63 9.65 12.52
N GLY A 8 10.92 9.57 11.40
CA GLY A 8 9.61 10.17 11.23
C GLY A 8 8.72 9.34 10.34
N THR A 9 7.44 9.29 10.67
CA THR A 9 6.39 8.75 9.81
C THR A 9 5.22 9.70 9.76
N GLY A 10 4.52 9.69 8.63
CA GLY A 10 3.32 10.48 8.42
C GLY A 10 2.27 9.71 7.64
N LEU A 11 1.03 10.11 7.81
CA LEU A 11 -0.16 9.48 7.29
C LEU A 11 -1.17 10.55 6.88
N PHE A 12 -1.57 10.50 5.63
CA PHE A 12 -2.77 11.16 5.15
C PHE A 12 -3.86 10.10 4.96
N THR A 13 -5.01 10.35 5.60
CA THR A 13 -6.23 9.56 5.47
C THR A 13 -7.30 10.46 4.85
N PRO A 14 -7.93 10.05 3.73
CA PRO A 14 -9.05 10.78 3.16
C PRO A 14 -10.18 11.02 4.15
N GLU A 15 -10.96 12.09 3.97
CA GLU A 15 -12.06 12.44 4.87
C GLU A 15 -13.28 11.52 4.71
N HIS A 16 -13.44 10.94 3.52
CA HIS A 16 -14.57 10.07 3.20
C HIS A 16 -14.23 8.61 3.50
N ALA A 17 -15.20 7.89 4.08
CA ALA A 17 -15.14 6.46 4.29
C ALA A 17 -16.42 5.79 3.77
N ILE A 18 -16.28 4.59 3.23
CA ILE A 18 -17.38 3.74 2.79
C ILE A 18 -17.37 2.47 3.66
N ASP A 19 -18.44 2.18 4.37
CA ASP A 19 -18.61 0.89 5.04
C ASP A 19 -19.04 -0.21 4.05
N ASN A 20 -19.00 -1.47 4.48
CA ASN A 20 -19.40 -2.58 3.61
C ASN A 20 -20.87 -2.51 3.20
N ASP A 21 -21.76 -2.04 4.06
CA ASP A 21 -23.20 -2.03 3.79
C ASP A 21 -23.54 -1.05 2.66
N ALA A 22 -22.97 0.16 2.69
CA ALA A 22 -23.11 1.15 1.63
C ALA A 22 -22.53 0.65 0.29
N LEU A 23 -21.32 0.07 0.34
CA LEU A 23 -20.67 -0.48 -0.87
C LEU A 23 -21.49 -1.62 -1.48
N VAL A 24 -21.98 -2.54 -0.65
CA VAL A 24 -22.81 -3.68 -1.07
C VAL A 24 -24.15 -3.20 -1.61
N ALA A 25 -24.77 -2.19 -1.01
CA ALA A 25 -26.04 -1.65 -1.51
C ALA A 25 -25.88 -1.08 -2.93
N SER A 26 -24.81 -0.31 -3.16
CA SER A 26 -24.46 0.20 -4.49
C SER A 26 -24.17 -0.92 -5.50
N PHE A 27 -23.32 -1.89 -5.11
CA PHE A 27 -22.98 -3.04 -5.96
C PHE A 27 -24.22 -3.85 -6.35
N ASN A 28 -25.11 -4.15 -5.39
CA ASN A 28 -26.30 -4.94 -5.66
C ASN A 28 -27.32 -4.19 -6.52
N ALA A 29 -27.46 -2.86 -6.33
CA ALA A 29 -28.27 -2.03 -7.22
C ALA A 29 -27.75 -2.04 -8.66
N TRP A 30 -26.41 -1.96 -8.85
CA TRP A 30 -25.80 -2.10 -10.17
C TRP A 30 -26.02 -3.51 -10.77
N VAL A 31 -25.87 -4.58 -9.97
CA VAL A 31 -26.12 -5.96 -10.39
C VAL A 31 -27.58 -6.13 -10.85
N ASP A 32 -28.54 -5.63 -10.10
CA ASP A 32 -29.97 -5.72 -10.44
C ASP A 32 -30.25 -5.02 -11.78
N ALA A 33 -29.72 -3.80 -11.96
CA ALA A 33 -29.85 -3.04 -13.20
C ALA A 33 -29.18 -3.74 -14.40
N GLU A 34 -27.99 -4.34 -14.20
CA GLU A 34 -27.28 -5.07 -15.25
C GLU A 34 -27.97 -6.38 -15.61
N ASN A 35 -28.46 -7.15 -14.63
CA ASN A 35 -29.25 -8.36 -14.88
C ASN A 35 -30.56 -8.03 -15.60
N ALA A 36 -31.25 -6.95 -15.22
CA ALA A 36 -32.46 -6.50 -15.90
C ALA A 36 -32.18 -6.11 -17.37
N ARG A 37 -31.09 -5.38 -17.63
CA ARG A 37 -30.66 -5.01 -18.99
C ARG A 37 -30.34 -6.22 -19.88
N ASN A 38 -29.97 -7.35 -19.29
CA ASN A 38 -29.58 -8.56 -20.00
C ASN A 38 -30.57 -9.72 -19.80
N ALA A 39 -31.81 -9.43 -19.37
CA ALA A 39 -32.79 -10.44 -18.97
C ALA A 39 -33.06 -11.47 -20.08
N ASP A 40 -33.18 -11.03 -21.34
CA ASP A 40 -33.44 -11.93 -22.48
C ASP A 40 -32.25 -12.86 -22.75
N ALA A 41 -31.02 -12.34 -22.73
CA ALA A 41 -29.79 -13.14 -22.91
C ALA A 41 -29.60 -14.14 -21.77
N ILE A 42 -29.94 -13.75 -20.54
CA ILE A 42 -29.92 -14.64 -19.36
C ILE A 42 -30.97 -15.75 -19.52
N ALA A 43 -32.20 -15.40 -19.91
CA ALA A 43 -33.27 -16.37 -20.14
C ALA A 43 -32.95 -17.35 -21.29
N ALA A 44 -32.21 -16.90 -22.30
CA ALA A 44 -31.72 -17.72 -23.41
C ALA A 44 -30.51 -18.60 -23.03
N GLY A 45 -29.91 -18.42 -21.85
CA GLY A 45 -28.70 -19.14 -21.43
C GLY A 45 -27.42 -18.68 -22.12
N GLU A 46 -27.45 -17.51 -22.77
CA GLU A 46 -26.29 -16.91 -23.44
C GLU A 46 -25.36 -16.18 -22.46
N ARG A 47 -25.89 -15.81 -21.29
CA ARG A 47 -25.17 -15.11 -20.22
C ARG A 47 -25.62 -15.61 -18.85
N GLU A 48 -24.67 -15.81 -17.94
CA GLU A 48 -24.97 -16.09 -16.54
C GLU A 48 -25.40 -14.81 -15.80
N PRO A 49 -26.39 -14.88 -14.90
CA PRO A 49 -26.77 -13.73 -14.09
C PRO A 49 -25.62 -13.37 -13.13
N LEU A 50 -25.41 -12.07 -12.96
CA LEU A 50 -24.45 -11.56 -11.97
C LEU A 50 -24.99 -11.82 -10.56
N ALA A 51 -24.09 -12.25 -9.66
CA ALA A 51 -24.42 -12.53 -8.28
C ALA A 51 -24.25 -11.31 -7.38
N HIS A 52 -25.13 -11.16 -6.40
CA HIS A 52 -25.02 -10.14 -5.35
C HIS A 52 -23.81 -10.36 -4.44
N SER A 53 -23.35 -9.27 -3.85
CA SER A 53 -22.38 -9.26 -2.75
C SER A 53 -23.09 -9.14 -1.39
N SER A 54 -22.33 -9.32 -0.30
CA SER A 54 -22.81 -9.10 1.06
C SER A 54 -21.67 -8.69 1.99
N SER A 55 -21.99 -7.91 3.03
CA SER A 55 -21.01 -7.50 4.04
C SER A 55 -20.39 -8.70 4.76
N GLU A 56 -21.19 -9.74 5.03
CA GLU A 56 -20.71 -11.01 5.60
C GLU A 56 -19.69 -11.68 4.69
N PHE A 57 -19.93 -11.70 3.36
CA PHE A 57 -18.98 -12.24 2.40
C PHE A 57 -17.65 -11.46 2.43
N ILE A 58 -17.69 -10.13 2.45
CA ILE A 58 -16.50 -9.27 2.47
C ILE A 58 -15.66 -9.53 3.73
N VAL A 59 -16.29 -9.48 4.91
CA VAL A 59 -15.62 -9.70 6.19
C VAL A 59 -15.02 -11.11 6.24
N LYS A 60 -15.79 -12.13 5.81
CA LYS A 60 -15.30 -13.51 5.78
C LYS A 60 -14.14 -13.70 4.81
N ALA A 61 -14.14 -13.03 3.65
CA ALA A 61 -13.11 -13.18 2.63
C ALA A 61 -11.79 -12.48 3.02
N SER A 62 -11.86 -11.37 3.77
CA SER A 62 -10.72 -10.45 3.92
C SER A 62 -10.48 -9.92 5.33
N GLY A 63 -11.51 -9.79 6.16
CA GLY A 63 -11.47 -9.04 7.42
C GLY A 63 -11.66 -7.52 7.26
N ILE A 64 -12.05 -7.04 6.08
CA ILE A 64 -12.29 -5.61 5.79
C ILE A 64 -13.70 -5.22 6.22
N HIS A 65 -13.84 -4.08 6.90
CA HIS A 65 -15.14 -3.54 7.37
C HIS A 65 -15.47 -2.20 6.69
N SER A 66 -14.47 -1.37 6.43
CA SER A 66 -14.60 -0.11 5.72
C SER A 66 -13.35 0.20 4.91
N ARG A 67 -13.43 1.26 4.09
CA ARG A 67 -12.27 1.86 3.41
C ARG A 67 -12.41 3.38 3.38
N PHE A 68 -11.29 4.07 3.47
CA PHE A 68 -11.21 5.48 3.12
C PHE A 68 -11.07 5.64 1.61
N VAL A 69 -11.67 6.68 1.05
CA VAL A 69 -11.66 6.95 -0.40
C VAL A 69 -11.54 8.45 -0.67
N MET A 70 -10.94 8.82 -1.79
CA MET A 70 -10.87 10.21 -2.21
C MET A 70 -12.22 10.78 -2.66
N ASP A 71 -13.12 9.93 -3.17
CA ASP A 71 -14.48 10.31 -3.59
C ASP A 71 -15.47 9.17 -3.33
N ALA A 72 -16.37 9.35 -2.36
CA ALA A 72 -17.37 8.33 -2.05
C ALA A 72 -18.61 8.40 -2.95
N GLU A 73 -19.00 9.59 -3.40
CA GLU A 73 -20.22 9.81 -4.16
C GLU A 73 -20.16 9.07 -5.51
N GLY A 74 -19.06 9.23 -6.26
CA GLY A 74 -18.92 8.56 -7.55
C GLY A 74 -18.75 7.05 -7.45
N ILE A 75 -18.17 6.55 -6.36
CA ILE A 75 -18.05 5.11 -6.10
C ILE A 75 -19.42 4.50 -5.79
N LEU A 76 -20.23 5.19 -4.97
CA LEU A 76 -21.53 4.68 -4.50
C LEU A 76 -22.66 4.88 -5.52
N ASP A 77 -22.48 5.71 -6.54
CA ASP A 77 -23.44 5.83 -7.66
C ASP A 77 -23.43 4.56 -8.53
N PRO A 78 -24.52 3.76 -8.55
CA PRO A 78 -24.60 2.49 -9.30
C PRO A 78 -24.50 2.66 -10.82
N GLU A 79 -24.79 3.85 -11.36
CA GLU A 79 -24.61 4.14 -12.79
C GLU A 79 -23.14 4.45 -13.13
N ARG A 80 -22.35 4.88 -12.13
CA ARG A 80 -20.95 5.29 -12.30
C ARG A 80 -19.95 4.23 -11.86
N MET A 81 -20.05 3.74 -10.62
CA MET A 81 -19.19 2.71 -10.01
C MET A 81 -17.68 3.01 -10.08
N ARG A 82 -17.26 4.27 -9.88
CA ARG A 82 -15.84 4.70 -9.85
C ARG A 82 -15.70 6.12 -9.30
N PRO A 83 -14.58 6.51 -8.67
CA PRO A 83 -14.42 7.86 -8.17
C PRO A 83 -14.53 8.92 -9.28
N TYR A 84 -15.05 10.10 -8.95
CA TYR A 84 -15.01 11.32 -9.75
C TYR A 84 -13.99 12.29 -9.16
N LEU A 85 -12.78 12.28 -9.74
CA LEU A 85 -11.74 13.23 -9.40
C LEU A 85 -11.60 14.22 -10.56
N PRO A 86 -11.95 15.51 -10.36
CA PRO A 86 -11.80 16.52 -11.40
C PRO A 86 -10.34 16.67 -11.85
N GLN A 87 -10.13 16.89 -13.14
CA GLN A 87 -8.81 17.24 -13.65
C GLN A 87 -8.39 18.60 -13.09
N ARG A 88 -7.14 18.70 -12.63
CA ARG A 88 -6.51 19.93 -12.15
C ARG A 88 -5.70 20.59 -13.27
N SER A 89 -5.51 21.90 -13.17
CA SER A 89 -4.57 22.59 -14.07
C SER A 89 -3.11 22.24 -13.71
N ASN A 90 -2.18 22.49 -14.63
CA ASN A 90 -0.75 22.25 -14.39
C ASN A 90 -0.14 23.20 -13.35
N ASP A 91 -0.84 24.27 -12.98
CA ASP A 91 -0.40 25.26 -11.99
C ASP A 91 -0.83 24.90 -10.56
N GLU A 92 -1.60 23.83 -10.41
CA GLU A 92 -2.07 23.29 -9.13
C GLU A 92 -1.34 21.99 -8.80
N PRO A 93 -1.08 21.69 -7.51
CA PRO A 93 -0.58 20.38 -7.11
C PRO A 93 -1.50 19.26 -7.59
N SER A 94 -0.92 18.24 -8.18
CA SER A 94 -1.58 16.99 -8.53
C SER A 94 -2.18 16.33 -7.29
N ILE A 95 -3.14 15.41 -7.48
CA ILE A 95 -3.82 14.77 -6.34
C ILE A 95 -2.83 13.93 -5.53
N GLN A 96 -1.96 13.17 -6.20
CA GLN A 96 -0.91 12.41 -5.52
C GLN A 96 0.10 13.31 -4.80
N CYS A 97 0.46 14.45 -5.40
CA CYS A 97 1.32 15.44 -4.76
C CYS A 97 0.67 16.02 -3.50
N GLU A 98 -0.61 16.39 -3.54
CA GLU A 98 -1.33 16.92 -2.38
C GLU A 98 -1.43 15.92 -1.22
N MET A 99 -1.75 14.65 -1.53
CA MET A 99 -1.73 13.58 -0.52
C MET A 99 -0.32 13.42 0.09
N GLY A 100 0.70 13.45 -0.79
CA GLY A 100 2.10 13.37 -0.41
C GLY A 100 2.55 14.50 0.50
N LEU A 101 2.15 15.74 0.23
CA LEU A 101 2.45 16.92 1.04
C LEU A 101 1.93 16.75 2.47
N LYS A 102 0.67 16.32 2.63
CA LYS A 102 0.04 16.12 3.95
C LYS A 102 0.80 15.07 4.77
N ALA A 103 1.10 13.91 4.18
CA ALA A 103 1.85 12.86 4.86
C ALA A 103 3.30 13.28 5.15
N ALA A 104 3.98 13.90 4.18
CA ALA A 104 5.37 14.33 4.31
C ALA A 104 5.56 15.38 5.40
N HIS A 105 4.68 16.37 5.51
CA HIS A 105 4.73 17.37 6.58
C HIS A 105 4.65 16.74 7.97
N GLN A 106 3.77 15.75 8.16
CA GLN A 106 3.70 15.02 9.42
C GLN A 106 4.97 14.21 9.71
N ALA A 107 5.52 13.53 8.68
CA ALA A 107 6.75 12.76 8.83
C ALA A 107 7.95 13.64 9.19
N LEU A 108 8.12 14.77 8.49
CA LEU A 108 9.18 15.76 8.75
C LEU A 108 9.05 16.39 10.14
N ALA A 109 7.82 16.76 10.55
CA ALA A 109 7.57 17.28 11.88
C ALA A 109 7.90 16.26 12.99
N THR A 110 7.55 14.99 12.78
CA THR A 110 7.85 13.91 13.72
C THR A 110 9.35 13.64 13.83
N ALA A 111 10.07 13.70 12.70
CA ALA A 111 11.53 13.57 12.67
C ALA A 111 12.26 14.81 13.25
N GLY A 112 11.61 15.97 13.26
CA GLY A 112 12.24 17.24 13.61
C GLY A 112 13.21 17.74 12.54
N VAL A 113 12.93 17.43 11.26
CA VAL A 113 13.79 17.70 10.10
C VAL A 113 13.16 18.76 9.22
N ALA A 114 13.92 19.79 8.84
CA ALA A 114 13.43 20.76 7.88
C ALA A 114 13.41 20.16 6.46
N ALA A 115 12.42 20.52 5.63
CA ALA A 115 12.29 19.96 4.28
C ALA A 115 13.56 20.19 3.43
N ALA A 116 14.21 21.36 3.57
CA ALA A 116 15.45 21.70 2.87
C ALA A 116 16.66 20.82 3.26
N GLU A 117 16.55 20.01 4.32
CA GLU A 117 17.59 19.07 4.72
C GLU A 117 17.45 17.68 4.08
N ILE A 118 16.35 17.42 3.37
CA ILE A 118 16.15 16.19 2.61
C ILE A 118 16.96 16.27 1.30
N ASP A 119 17.82 15.28 1.08
CA ASP A 119 18.69 15.18 -0.11
C ASP A 119 18.07 14.30 -1.22
N MET A 120 17.08 13.48 -0.88
CA MET A 120 16.39 12.57 -1.82
C MET A 120 14.90 12.42 -1.50
N VAL A 121 14.04 12.50 -2.52
CA VAL A 121 12.62 12.17 -2.42
C VAL A 121 12.28 10.99 -3.34
N ILE A 122 11.63 9.96 -2.79
CA ILE A 122 11.16 8.80 -3.55
C ILE A 122 9.64 8.72 -3.43
N VAL A 123 8.92 8.84 -4.55
CA VAL A 123 7.51 8.45 -4.61
C VAL A 123 7.44 6.99 -5.04
N ALA A 124 6.98 6.13 -4.12
CA ALA A 124 6.98 4.68 -4.29
C ALA A 124 5.60 4.11 -4.02
N CYS A 125 4.77 4.01 -5.05
CA CYS A 125 3.37 3.55 -4.97
C CYS A 125 3.02 2.59 -6.11
N SER A 126 1.81 2.04 -6.07
CA SER A 126 1.39 1.03 -7.05
C SER A 126 0.91 1.58 -8.39
N ASN A 127 0.58 2.87 -8.45
CA ASN A 127 0.24 3.54 -9.70
C ASN A 127 0.62 5.03 -9.63
N LEU A 128 1.08 5.59 -10.74
CA LEU A 128 1.46 7.00 -10.84
C LEU A 128 0.42 7.73 -11.67
N GLU A 129 0.03 8.92 -11.24
CA GLU A 129 -0.91 9.80 -11.92
C GLU A 129 -0.44 10.17 -13.34
N ARG A 130 0.87 10.19 -13.58
CA ARG A 130 1.47 10.52 -14.88
C ARG A 130 2.85 9.89 -15.08
N PRO A 131 3.32 9.74 -16.33
CA PRO A 131 4.68 9.26 -16.60
C PRO A 131 5.77 10.33 -16.38
N TYR A 132 5.48 11.59 -16.71
CA TYR A 132 6.39 12.73 -16.53
C TYR A 132 5.63 14.07 -16.55
N PRO A 133 6.16 15.14 -15.92
CA PRO A 133 7.30 15.11 -14.98
C PRO A 133 6.99 14.23 -13.76
N ALA A 134 8.00 13.67 -13.11
CA ALA A 134 7.79 12.74 -11.99
C ALA A 134 6.98 13.38 -10.85
N VAL A 135 6.15 12.58 -10.16
CA VAL A 135 5.38 13.04 -9.00
C VAL A 135 6.32 13.38 -7.85
N ALA A 136 7.41 12.64 -7.69
CA ALA A 136 8.46 12.92 -6.70
C ALA A 136 9.14 14.27 -6.93
N VAL A 137 9.35 14.67 -8.19
CA VAL A 137 9.97 15.97 -8.53
C VAL A 137 9.00 17.11 -8.24
N GLU A 138 7.71 16.93 -8.51
CA GLU A 138 6.67 17.89 -8.11
C GLU A 138 6.62 18.03 -6.58
N LEU A 139 6.63 16.92 -5.85
CA LEU A 139 6.61 16.91 -4.38
C LEU A 139 7.88 17.55 -3.79
N GLN A 140 9.05 17.27 -4.37
CA GLN A 140 10.32 17.92 -4.02
C GLN A 140 10.19 19.44 -4.14
N ALA A 141 9.68 19.93 -5.27
CA ALA A 141 9.51 21.36 -5.51
C ALA A 141 8.49 21.98 -4.52
N ALA A 142 7.36 21.31 -4.30
CA ALA A 142 6.30 21.79 -3.42
C ALA A 142 6.71 21.84 -1.94
N LEU A 143 7.53 20.89 -1.47
CA LEU A 143 8.08 20.88 -0.11
C LEU A 143 9.29 21.81 0.06
N GLY A 144 9.98 22.17 -1.03
CA GLY A 144 11.26 22.88 -0.98
C GLY A 144 12.43 22.00 -0.53
N THR A 145 12.37 20.69 -0.77
CA THR A 145 13.51 19.79 -0.51
C THR A 145 14.64 20.03 -1.50
N GLN A 146 15.82 19.48 -1.22
CA GLN A 146 17.01 19.63 -2.05
C GLN A 146 17.36 18.33 -2.77
N GLY A 147 18.47 18.33 -3.51
CA GLY A 147 19.01 17.14 -4.16
C GLY A 147 18.16 16.65 -5.33
N HIS A 148 17.74 15.39 -5.31
CA HIS A 148 17.08 14.74 -6.45
C HIS A 148 15.85 13.92 -6.04
N ALA A 149 14.96 13.69 -6.99
CA ALA A 149 13.73 12.96 -6.76
C ALA A 149 13.37 12.06 -7.95
N PHE A 150 12.74 10.92 -7.67
CA PHE A 150 12.28 10.01 -8.72
C PHE A 150 11.09 9.17 -8.25
N ASP A 151 10.31 8.71 -9.23
CA ASP A 151 9.20 7.79 -9.01
C ASP A 151 9.70 6.33 -9.17
N MET A 152 9.16 5.41 -8.37
CA MET A 152 9.37 3.98 -8.55
C MET A 152 8.09 3.18 -8.28
N ASN A 153 7.95 2.04 -8.95
CA ASN A 153 6.77 1.19 -8.83
C ASN A 153 7.15 -0.29 -8.85
N VAL A 154 6.85 -0.99 -7.76
CA VAL A 154 6.80 -2.45 -7.65
C VAL A 154 5.51 -2.86 -6.92
N ALA A 155 4.42 -2.17 -7.26
CA ALA A 155 3.09 -2.36 -6.72
C ALA A 155 3.06 -2.40 -5.18
N CYS A 156 2.54 -3.48 -4.61
CA CYS A 156 2.29 -3.66 -3.17
C CYS A 156 3.56 -3.59 -2.30
N SER A 157 4.76 -3.76 -2.89
CA SER A 157 6.03 -3.71 -2.14
C SER A 157 6.84 -2.45 -2.32
N SER A 158 6.28 -1.42 -2.97
CA SER A 158 7.02 -0.19 -3.32
C SER A 158 7.62 0.51 -2.10
N ALA A 159 6.90 0.58 -0.97
CA ALA A 159 7.42 1.22 0.25
C ALA A 159 8.69 0.55 0.79
N THR A 160 8.69 -0.78 0.95
CA THR A 160 9.86 -1.51 1.48
C THR A 160 11.04 -1.54 0.50
N PHE A 161 10.77 -1.54 -0.80
CA PHE A 161 11.84 -1.43 -1.82
C PHE A 161 12.45 -0.03 -1.81
N ALA A 162 11.64 1.02 -1.62
CA ALA A 162 12.13 2.38 -1.47
C ALA A 162 12.91 2.60 -0.18
N ILE A 163 12.50 1.97 0.94
CA ILE A 163 13.26 1.95 2.19
C ILE A 163 14.65 1.33 1.98
N ASP A 164 14.74 0.19 1.28
CA ASP A 164 16.02 -0.43 0.94
C ASP A 164 16.91 0.51 0.09
N LEU A 165 16.36 1.09 -0.98
CA LEU A 165 17.09 2.01 -1.85
C LEU A 165 17.61 3.23 -1.08
N ALA A 166 16.75 3.87 -0.28
CA ALA A 166 17.10 5.02 0.54
C ALA A 166 18.16 4.67 1.59
N ALA A 167 18.00 3.55 2.31
CA ALA A 167 18.97 3.11 3.31
C ALA A 167 20.34 2.81 2.68
N ASN A 168 20.36 2.17 1.51
CA ASN A 168 21.61 1.88 0.80
C ASN A 168 22.27 3.15 0.24
N ALA A 169 21.49 4.14 -0.20
CA ALA A 169 22.03 5.43 -0.62
C ALA A 169 22.66 6.22 0.55
N ILE A 170 22.07 6.15 1.74
CA ILE A 170 22.63 6.74 2.97
C ILE A 170 23.90 5.98 3.40
N ARG A 171 23.87 4.64 3.43
CA ARG A 171 25.05 3.81 3.74
C ARG A 171 26.22 4.04 2.78
N GLY A 172 25.92 4.30 1.51
CA GLY A 172 26.90 4.63 0.49
C GLY A 172 27.46 6.06 0.59
N GLY A 173 26.89 6.91 1.45
CA GLY A 173 27.29 8.31 1.62
C GLY A 173 26.86 9.23 0.48
N ASN A 174 25.96 8.79 -0.40
CA ASN A 174 25.46 9.60 -1.51
C ASN A 174 24.50 10.70 -1.05
N ILE A 175 23.79 10.42 0.05
CA ILE A 175 22.80 11.29 0.68
C ILE A 175 22.86 11.11 2.20
N ARG A 176 22.31 12.05 2.95
CA ARG A 176 22.23 11.97 4.41
C ARG A 176 20.81 11.70 4.91
N ARG A 177 19.81 12.20 4.19
CA ARG A 177 18.39 12.10 4.53
C ARG A 177 17.54 11.85 3.30
N ALA A 178 16.59 10.94 3.43
CA ALA A 178 15.63 10.60 2.39
C ALA A 178 14.20 10.71 2.92
N LEU A 179 13.30 11.13 2.03
CA LEU A 179 11.86 11.09 2.24
C LEU A 179 11.26 10.07 1.26
N VAL A 180 10.65 9.01 1.79
CA VAL A 180 9.90 8.01 1.02
C VAL A 180 8.41 8.30 1.19
N VAL A 181 7.65 8.41 0.09
CA VAL A 181 6.23 8.75 0.08
C VAL A 181 5.44 7.76 -0.76
N ASN A 182 4.30 7.29 -0.26
CA ASN A 182 3.50 6.21 -0.86
C ASN A 182 2.04 6.66 -1.08
N PRO A 183 1.77 7.54 -2.08
CA PRO A 183 0.41 8.01 -2.36
C PRO A 183 -0.37 6.95 -3.13
N GLU A 184 -1.38 6.35 -2.49
CA GLU A 184 -2.20 5.27 -3.04
C GLU A 184 -3.64 5.73 -3.20
N ILE A 185 -4.08 5.91 -4.46
CA ILE A 185 -5.47 6.14 -4.85
C ILE A 185 -5.96 4.86 -5.52
N CYS A 186 -6.01 3.78 -4.75
CA CYS A 186 -6.28 2.47 -5.30
C CYS A 186 -7.72 2.34 -5.85
N SER A 187 -8.64 3.16 -5.34
CA SER A 187 -10.01 3.27 -5.86
C SER A 187 -10.06 3.65 -7.35
N ALA A 188 -9.06 4.38 -7.87
CA ALA A 188 -9.02 4.82 -9.25
C ALA A 188 -8.73 3.70 -10.25
N HIS A 189 -8.17 2.58 -9.80
CA HIS A 189 -7.85 1.42 -10.65
C HIS A 189 -8.51 0.12 -10.16
N LEU A 190 -9.47 0.21 -9.24
CA LEU A 190 -10.28 -0.91 -8.80
C LEU A 190 -11.50 -1.09 -9.71
N ASN A 191 -11.85 -2.34 -9.97
CA ASN A 191 -13.11 -2.66 -10.64
C ASN A 191 -14.23 -2.83 -9.59
N PHE A 192 -14.98 -1.75 -9.33
CA PHE A 192 -16.13 -1.83 -8.41
C PHE A 192 -17.29 -2.68 -8.94
N ARG A 193 -17.22 -3.16 -10.18
CA ARG A 193 -18.21 -4.06 -10.79
C ARG A 193 -17.82 -5.53 -10.70
N ASP A 194 -16.66 -5.84 -10.13
CA ASP A 194 -16.21 -7.22 -9.92
C ASP A 194 -16.49 -7.68 -8.48
N ARG A 195 -17.37 -8.67 -8.34
CA ARG A 195 -17.83 -9.18 -7.03
C ARG A 195 -16.68 -9.66 -6.14
N ASP A 196 -15.63 -10.21 -6.75
CA ASP A 196 -14.52 -10.82 -6.01
C ASP A 196 -13.43 -9.83 -5.62
N SER A 197 -13.47 -8.58 -6.14
CA SER A 197 -12.47 -7.55 -5.82
C SER A 197 -12.99 -6.17 -5.42
N HIS A 198 -14.27 -5.83 -5.64
CA HIS A 198 -14.82 -4.47 -5.42
C HIS A 198 -14.62 -3.90 -4.01
N PHE A 199 -14.37 -4.77 -3.03
CA PHE A 199 -14.19 -4.41 -1.62
C PHE A 199 -12.72 -4.32 -1.18
N ILE A 200 -11.77 -4.70 -2.05
CA ILE A 200 -10.38 -4.96 -1.66
C ILE A 200 -9.63 -3.68 -1.32
N PHE A 201 -9.75 -2.62 -2.13
CA PHE A 201 -8.87 -1.46 -1.98
C PHE A 201 -9.51 -0.27 -1.25
N GLY A 202 -8.63 0.54 -0.65
CA GLY A 202 -8.90 1.88 -0.15
C GLY A 202 -7.76 2.84 -0.49
N ASP A 203 -7.95 4.11 -0.16
CA ASP A 203 -7.03 5.19 -0.48
C ASP A 203 -6.34 5.72 0.78
N ALA A 204 -5.04 5.99 0.68
CA ALA A 204 -4.23 6.58 1.75
C ALA A 204 -2.88 7.07 1.20
N CYS A 205 -2.16 7.88 1.97
CA CYS A 205 -0.77 8.16 1.68
C CYS A 205 0.08 8.08 2.95
N THR A 206 1.22 7.41 2.87
CA THR A 206 2.21 7.40 3.95
C THR A 206 3.49 8.12 3.55
N ALA A 207 4.23 8.61 4.53
CA ALA A 207 5.57 9.12 4.35
C ALA A 207 6.50 8.63 5.46
N ILE A 208 7.78 8.46 5.13
CA ILE A 208 8.83 8.00 6.05
C ILE A 208 10.09 8.85 5.83
N VAL A 209 10.66 9.34 6.93
CA VAL A 209 11.97 9.99 6.93
C VAL A 209 13.03 8.97 7.37
N LEU A 210 14.03 8.78 6.51
CA LEU A 210 15.22 7.97 6.80
C LEU A 210 16.43 8.87 6.87
N GLU A 211 17.29 8.63 7.85
CA GLU A 211 18.46 9.48 8.10
C GLU A 211 19.67 8.65 8.53
N ASP A 212 20.86 9.20 8.27
CA ASP A 212 22.08 8.79 8.96
C ASP A 212 21.87 8.96 10.48
N ALA A 213 22.10 7.88 11.25
CA ALA A 213 21.95 7.87 12.69
C ALA A 213 22.80 8.94 13.40
N ALA A 214 23.93 9.35 12.82
CA ALA A 214 24.78 10.40 13.36
C ALA A 214 24.13 11.80 13.31
N LEU A 215 23.10 12.00 12.47
CA LEU A 215 22.37 13.26 12.33
C LEU A 215 21.01 13.25 13.03
N ALA A 216 20.51 12.07 13.40
CA ALA A 216 19.16 11.90 13.92
C ALA A 216 18.98 12.46 15.33
N THR A 217 18.10 13.46 15.47
CA THR A 217 17.75 14.08 16.76
C THR A 217 16.41 13.65 17.32
N ALA A 218 15.61 12.90 16.55
CA ALA A 218 14.30 12.41 16.99
C ALA A 218 14.42 11.54 18.24
N ALA A 219 13.49 11.70 19.18
CA ALA A 219 13.43 10.85 20.39
C ALA A 219 12.99 9.41 20.07
N THR A 220 12.20 9.25 19.00
CA THR A 220 11.78 7.96 18.49
C THR A 220 12.47 7.63 17.19
N ARG A 221 13.30 6.59 17.22
CA ARG A 221 14.14 6.10 16.15
C ARG A 221 14.02 4.60 16.03
N PHE A 222 14.04 4.12 14.80
CA PHE A 222 14.09 2.71 14.46
C PHE A 222 15.30 2.46 13.56
N GLU A 223 16.33 1.85 14.12
CA GLU A 223 17.50 1.39 13.37
C GLU A 223 17.08 0.30 12.37
N ILE A 224 17.49 0.43 11.11
CA ILE A 224 17.28 -0.59 10.09
C ILE A 224 18.41 -1.61 10.19
N LEU A 225 18.12 -2.74 10.84
CA LEU A 225 19.08 -3.85 10.99
C LEU A 225 19.38 -4.54 9.65
N GLY A 226 18.38 -4.62 8.77
CA GLY A 226 18.53 -5.27 7.48
C GLY A 226 17.30 -5.14 6.59
N THR A 227 17.55 -5.33 5.30
CA THR A 227 16.53 -5.34 4.24
C THR A 227 16.73 -6.57 3.34
N ARG A 228 15.62 -7.19 2.92
CA ARG A 228 15.59 -8.25 1.90
C ARG A 228 14.40 -8.04 0.98
N LEU A 229 14.68 -8.13 -0.32
CA LEU A 229 13.70 -7.93 -1.38
C LEU A 229 13.61 -9.19 -2.24
N ALA A 230 12.41 -9.55 -2.67
CA ALA A 230 12.18 -10.68 -3.56
C ALA A 230 11.09 -10.34 -4.58
N THR A 231 11.30 -10.78 -5.83
CA THR A 231 10.29 -10.70 -6.89
C THR A 231 10.20 -12.03 -7.62
N ARG A 232 8.98 -12.45 -7.98
CA ARG A 232 8.73 -13.65 -8.78
C ARG A 232 7.55 -13.42 -9.70
N PHE A 233 7.80 -13.38 -11.01
CA PHE A 233 6.77 -13.08 -12.00
C PHE A 233 5.49 -13.92 -11.81
N SER A 234 4.33 -13.26 -11.77
CA SER A 234 3.01 -13.89 -11.77
C SER A 234 1.98 -12.99 -12.42
N ASN A 235 1.05 -13.60 -13.16
CA ASN A 235 -0.14 -12.92 -13.69
C ASN A 235 -1.34 -12.99 -12.74
N ALA A 236 -1.21 -13.63 -11.57
CA ALA A 236 -2.30 -13.79 -10.62
C ALA A 236 -2.79 -12.46 -10.01
N ILE A 237 -2.05 -11.37 -10.19
CA ILE A 237 -2.48 -9.99 -9.93
C ILE A 237 -1.97 -9.13 -11.08
N ARG A 238 -2.87 -8.47 -11.82
CA ARG A 238 -2.50 -7.70 -13.01
C ARG A 238 -3.47 -6.58 -13.30
N ASN A 239 -2.94 -5.52 -13.92
CA ASN A 239 -3.70 -4.47 -14.59
C ASN A 239 -2.96 -4.14 -15.91
N ASN A 240 -3.67 -4.10 -17.04
CA ASN A 240 -3.12 -3.85 -18.38
C ASN A 240 -3.30 -2.40 -18.87
N ALA A 241 -3.77 -1.48 -18.03
CA ALA A 241 -3.80 -0.06 -18.34
C ALA A 241 -2.39 0.48 -18.57
N GLY A 242 -2.22 1.26 -19.64
CA GLY A 242 -0.94 1.88 -19.96
C GLY A 242 -0.97 2.66 -21.27
N PHE A 243 0.09 3.44 -21.51
CA PHE A 243 0.16 4.36 -22.65
C PHE A 243 0.07 3.66 -24.03
N LEU A 244 0.38 2.36 -24.11
CA LEU A 244 0.25 1.58 -25.34
C LEU A 244 -1.20 1.24 -25.71
N ASN A 245 -2.16 1.35 -24.79
CA ASN A 245 -3.57 1.06 -25.11
C ASN A 245 -4.10 1.95 -26.24
N ARG A 246 -3.61 3.19 -26.35
CA ARG A 246 -4.00 4.14 -27.40
C ARG A 246 -3.55 3.73 -28.81
N VAL A 247 -2.59 2.80 -28.93
CA VAL A 247 -2.02 2.34 -30.22
C VAL A 247 -2.22 0.85 -30.48
N SER A 248 -2.75 0.11 -29.51
CA SER A 248 -3.04 -1.33 -29.66
C SER A 248 -4.50 -1.60 -30.04
N ASP A 249 -5.27 -0.55 -30.36
CA ASP A 249 -6.72 -0.62 -30.64
C ASP A 249 -7.52 -1.42 -29.59
N SER A 250 -7.03 -1.44 -28.35
CA SER A 250 -7.67 -2.12 -27.23
C SER A 250 -8.72 -1.21 -26.61
N ASP A 251 -9.86 -1.78 -26.20
CA ASP A 251 -10.86 -1.03 -25.43
C ASP A 251 -10.23 -0.43 -24.15
N PRO A 252 -10.19 0.91 -24.01
CA PRO A 252 -9.62 1.56 -22.83
C PRO A 252 -10.46 1.36 -21.57
N LEU A 253 -11.70 0.87 -21.70
CA LEU A 253 -12.63 0.61 -20.60
C LEU A 253 -12.79 -0.89 -20.28
N ALA A 254 -12.02 -1.76 -20.95
CA ALA A 254 -12.05 -3.19 -20.69
C ALA A 254 -11.69 -3.51 -19.22
N SER A 255 -12.26 -4.57 -18.66
CA SER A 255 -12.05 -4.96 -17.26
C SER A 255 -10.60 -5.27 -16.92
N ASP A 256 -9.80 -5.73 -17.89
CA ASP A 256 -8.37 -5.99 -17.74
C ASP A 256 -7.53 -4.70 -17.65
N LYS A 257 -8.11 -3.51 -17.91
CA LYS A 257 -7.52 -2.19 -17.65
C LYS A 257 -7.71 -1.73 -16.21
N LEU A 258 -8.35 -2.56 -15.38
CA LEU A 258 -8.47 -2.37 -13.94
C LEU A 258 -7.76 -3.53 -13.23
N PHE A 259 -7.81 -3.51 -11.91
CA PHE A 259 -7.29 -4.59 -11.08
C PHE A 259 -7.99 -5.93 -11.37
N VAL A 260 -7.20 -6.95 -11.69
CA VAL A 260 -7.64 -8.33 -11.85
C VAL A 260 -6.80 -9.22 -10.95
N GLN A 261 -7.45 -10.13 -10.22
CA GLN A 261 -6.77 -11.03 -9.29
C GLN A 261 -7.35 -12.44 -9.26
N GLU A 262 -6.47 -13.43 -9.19
CA GLU A 262 -6.78 -14.83 -8.86
C GLU A 262 -6.53 -15.09 -7.36
N GLY A 263 -7.42 -14.61 -6.47
CA GLY A 263 -7.14 -14.51 -5.03
C GLY A 263 -6.73 -15.83 -4.35
N ARG A 264 -7.33 -16.95 -4.75
CA ARG A 264 -6.97 -18.29 -4.22
C ARG A 264 -5.55 -18.70 -4.57
N ARG A 265 -5.09 -18.34 -5.77
CA ARG A 265 -3.74 -18.63 -6.24
C ARG A 265 -2.73 -17.76 -5.51
N VAL A 266 -3.03 -16.46 -5.36
CA VAL A 266 -2.24 -15.51 -4.56
C VAL A 266 -2.05 -16.05 -3.13
N PHE A 267 -3.12 -16.46 -2.45
CA PHE A 267 -3.04 -16.99 -1.09
C PHE A 267 -2.09 -18.19 -0.98
N LYS A 268 -2.20 -19.16 -1.91
CA LYS A 268 -1.41 -20.40 -1.89
C LYS A 268 0.07 -20.17 -2.21
N GLU A 269 0.38 -19.22 -3.09
CA GLU A 269 1.74 -18.99 -3.58
C GLU A 269 2.50 -17.95 -2.73
N VAL A 270 1.83 -16.87 -2.30
CA VAL A 270 2.47 -15.73 -1.62
C VAL A 270 2.72 -16.03 -0.13
N CYS A 271 1.77 -16.63 0.60
CA CYS A 271 1.94 -16.85 2.04
C CYS A 271 3.20 -17.67 2.40
N PRO A 272 3.49 -18.82 1.75
CA PRO A 272 4.71 -19.57 2.02
C PRO A 272 5.98 -18.82 1.63
N MET A 273 5.95 -18.09 0.50
CA MET A 273 7.08 -17.29 0.03
C MET A 273 7.44 -16.19 1.04
N VAL A 274 6.45 -15.48 1.57
CA VAL A 274 6.66 -14.38 2.52
C VAL A 274 7.16 -14.90 3.87
N ALA A 275 6.56 -15.98 4.38
CA ALA A 275 7.02 -16.56 5.65
C ALA A 275 8.47 -17.07 5.55
N ALA A 276 8.87 -17.67 4.43
CA ALA A 276 10.25 -18.05 4.18
C ALA A 276 11.17 -16.82 4.11
N LEU A 277 10.79 -15.78 3.34
CA LEU A 277 11.57 -14.54 3.25
C LEU A 277 11.83 -13.90 4.63
N ILE A 278 10.83 -13.85 5.49
CA ILE A 278 10.97 -13.27 6.84
C ILE A 278 11.90 -14.15 7.69
N ASN A 279 11.67 -15.47 7.74
CA ASN A 279 12.48 -16.38 8.56
C ASN A 279 13.95 -16.42 8.11
N ASP A 280 14.21 -16.55 6.82
CA ASP A 280 15.56 -16.58 6.26
C ASP A 280 16.29 -15.24 6.53
N HIS A 281 15.56 -14.11 6.47
CA HIS A 281 16.13 -12.81 6.78
C HIS A 281 16.47 -12.66 8.26
N LEU A 282 15.57 -13.08 9.17
CA LEU A 282 15.83 -13.07 10.61
C LEU A 282 17.03 -13.95 10.96
N GLU A 283 17.11 -15.16 10.40
CA GLU A 283 18.24 -16.07 10.61
C GLU A 283 19.55 -15.44 10.14
N SER A 284 19.55 -14.73 8.99
CA SER A 284 20.75 -14.02 8.50
C SER A 284 21.21 -12.87 9.41
N LEU A 285 20.38 -12.44 10.35
CA LEU A 285 20.68 -11.45 11.37
C LEU A 285 20.85 -12.07 12.77
N GLU A 286 20.92 -13.41 12.86
CA GLU A 286 20.99 -14.18 14.11
C GLU A 286 19.78 -13.95 15.04
N LEU A 287 18.62 -13.69 14.42
CA LEU A 287 17.33 -13.48 15.09
C LEU A 287 16.37 -14.62 14.79
N SER A 288 15.29 -14.70 15.57
CA SER A 288 14.20 -15.65 15.35
C SER A 288 12.84 -14.98 15.59
N GLY A 289 11.75 -15.66 15.25
CA GLY A 289 10.39 -15.19 15.54
C GLY A 289 10.15 -14.87 17.02
N GLY A 290 10.79 -15.62 17.94
CA GLY A 290 10.69 -15.38 19.39
C GLY A 290 11.36 -14.09 19.86
N SER A 291 12.16 -13.43 19.01
CA SER A 291 12.78 -12.14 19.29
C SER A 291 11.90 -10.95 18.89
N LEU A 292 10.75 -11.19 18.24
CA LEU A 292 9.94 -10.13 17.64
C LEU A 292 8.87 -9.60 18.59
N SER A 293 8.95 -8.30 18.86
CA SER A 293 7.92 -7.54 19.57
C SER A 293 6.81 -7.06 18.62
N ARG A 294 7.05 -7.01 17.29
CA ARG A 294 6.05 -6.55 16.30
C ARG A 294 6.23 -7.10 14.89
N LEU A 295 5.11 -7.36 14.21
CA LEU A 295 5.00 -7.71 12.80
C LEU A 295 4.02 -6.77 12.09
N TRP A 296 4.52 -5.73 11.43
CA TRP A 296 3.72 -4.87 10.55
C TRP A 296 3.69 -5.47 9.14
N LEU A 297 2.85 -6.49 8.98
CA LEU A 297 2.63 -7.16 7.70
C LEU A 297 1.79 -6.30 6.75
N HIS A 298 1.80 -6.69 5.48
CA HIS A 298 0.95 -6.10 4.45
C HIS A 298 -0.53 -6.16 4.85
N GLN A 299 -1.31 -5.17 4.47
CA GLN A 299 -2.66 -4.96 5.02
C GLN A 299 -3.71 -5.16 3.93
N ALA A 300 -3.83 -6.38 3.42
CA ALA A 300 -4.80 -6.72 2.36
C ALA A 300 -5.80 -7.82 2.74
N ASN A 301 -5.34 -8.81 3.51
CA ASN A 301 -6.17 -9.94 3.90
C ASN A 301 -5.74 -10.46 5.28
N ARG A 302 -6.67 -10.44 6.24
CA ARG A 302 -6.42 -10.90 7.61
C ARG A 302 -5.99 -12.36 7.68
N HIS A 303 -6.60 -13.25 6.89
CA HIS A 303 -6.26 -14.68 6.90
C HIS A 303 -4.83 -14.94 6.40
N MET A 304 -4.36 -14.16 5.43
CA MET A 304 -2.96 -14.22 5.00
C MET A 304 -2.02 -13.79 6.13
N ASN A 305 -2.34 -12.68 6.81
CA ASN A 305 -1.56 -12.17 7.94
C ASN A 305 -1.51 -13.18 9.08
N ASP A 306 -2.65 -13.76 9.47
CA ASP A 306 -2.72 -14.75 10.55
C ASP A 306 -1.90 -16.01 10.23
N LEU A 307 -1.88 -16.45 8.95
CA LEU A 307 -1.09 -17.59 8.51
C LEU A 307 0.42 -17.28 8.54
N ILE A 308 0.81 -16.11 8.02
CA ILE A 308 2.22 -15.69 7.97
C ILE A 308 2.75 -15.45 9.39
N ALA A 309 2.01 -14.70 10.21
CA ALA A 309 2.41 -14.40 11.59
C ALA A 309 2.62 -15.67 12.40
N ARG A 310 1.68 -16.63 12.36
CA ARG A 310 1.85 -17.94 13.02
C ARG A 310 3.11 -18.67 12.59
N ARG A 311 3.42 -18.64 11.29
CA ARG A 311 4.57 -19.37 10.75
C ARG A 311 5.90 -18.71 11.09
N VAL A 312 5.93 -17.38 11.21
CA VAL A 312 7.11 -16.61 11.60
C VAL A 312 7.35 -16.72 13.10
N LEU A 313 6.30 -16.54 13.91
CA LEU A 313 6.39 -16.56 15.38
C LEU A 313 6.50 -17.97 15.96
N GLY A 314 5.96 -18.97 15.26
CA GLY A 314 5.85 -20.34 15.77
C GLY A 314 4.66 -20.56 16.72
N HIS A 315 3.85 -19.53 16.98
CA HIS A 315 2.65 -19.55 17.80
C HIS A 315 1.62 -18.53 17.27
N ASP A 316 0.38 -18.57 17.76
CA ASP A 316 -0.59 -17.51 17.46
C ASP A 316 -0.08 -16.16 18.01
N PRO A 317 -0.12 -15.06 17.22
CA PRO A 317 0.40 -13.77 17.66
C PRO A 317 -0.36 -13.27 18.90
N GLU A 318 0.37 -12.70 19.86
CA GLU A 318 -0.23 -12.04 21.00
C GLU A 318 -1.01 -10.78 20.56
N PRO A 319 -2.01 -10.32 21.35
CA PRO A 319 -2.73 -9.09 21.05
C PRO A 319 -1.78 -7.91 20.78
N GLY A 320 -1.90 -7.33 19.59
CA GLY A 320 -1.06 -6.21 19.15
C GLY A 320 0.28 -6.61 18.51
N GLN A 321 0.73 -7.86 18.61
CA GLN A 321 2.01 -8.32 18.02
C GLN A 321 1.98 -8.33 16.49
N ALA A 322 0.82 -8.56 15.88
CA ALA A 322 0.59 -8.43 14.43
C ALA A 322 -0.63 -7.54 14.18
N PRO A 323 -0.49 -6.20 14.25
CA PRO A 323 -1.63 -5.29 14.17
C PRO A 323 -2.32 -5.33 12.82
N ILE A 324 -3.64 -5.14 12.86
CA ILE A 324 -4.53 -5.13 11.70
C ILE A 324 -5.13 -3.72 11.59
N ILE A 325 -4.99 -3.12 10.41
CA ILE A 325 -5.60 -1.83 10.07
C ILE A 325 -6.47 -1.91 8.80
N LEU A 326 -6.38 -3.02 8.05
CA LEU A 326 -7.19 -3.26 6.84
C LEU A 326 -8.68 -3.35 7.15
N ASP A 327 -9.06 -3.56 8.40
CA ASP A 327 -10.45 -3.50 8.84
C ASP A 327 -11.05 -2.12 8.54
N ARG A 328 -10.26 -1.04 8.68
CA ARG A 328 -10.69 0.35 8.44
C ARG A 328 -10.22 0.94 7.12
N TYR A 329 -9.05 0.52 6.65
CA TYR A 329 -8.39 1.06 5.45
C TYR A 329 -8.58 0.21 4.20
N ALA A 330 -9.11 -1.01 4.33
CA ALA A 330 -8.99 -2.04 3.31
C ALA A 330 -7.52 -2.22 2.88
N ASN A 331 -7.28 -2.68 1.65
CA ASN A 331 -5.94 -2.74 1.07
C ASN A 331 -5.54 -1.37 0.52
N THR A 332 -4.48 -0.78 1.05
CA THR A 332 -3.88 0.46 0.52
C THR A 332 -2.55 0.18 -0.18
N SER A 333 -2.41 -1.02 -0.76
CA SER A 333 -1.25 -1.46 -1.53
C SER A 333 0.07 -1.16 -0.81
N SER A 334 0.97 -0.36 -1.39
CA SER A 334 2.30 -0.11 -0.80
C SER A 334 2.28 0.56 0.57
N ALA A 335 1.24 1.36 0.87
CA ALA A 335 1.14 2.10 2.13
C ALA A 335 0.75 1.21 3.32
N GLY A 336 0.11 0.05 3.08
CA GLY A 336 -0.57 -0.71 4.14
C GLY A 336 0.31 -1.10 5.34
N SER A 337 1.49 -1.68 5.08
CA SER A 337 2.43 -2.04 6.15
C SER A 337 2.99 -0.80 6.87
N ILE A 338 3.06 0.35 6.19
CA ILE A 338 3.55 1.61 6.75
C ILE A 338 2.46 2.28 7.60
N ILE A 339 1.19 2.18 7.23
CA ILE A 339 0.06 2.61 8.08
C ILE A 339 0.07 1.81 9.39
N ALA A 340 0.24 0.49 9.30
CA ALA A 340 0.35 -0.37 10.47
C ALA A 340 1.56 0.03 11.35
N PHE A 341 2.72 0.28 10.75
CA PHE A 341 3.90 0.79 11.47
C PHE A 341 3.63 2.15 12.14
N HIS A 342 3.13 3.13 11.38
CA HIS A 342 2.82 4.47 11.87
C HIS A 342 1.86 4.44 13.08
N LEU A 343 0.80 3.64 13.03
CA LEU A 343 -0.23 3.60 14.09
C LEU A 343 0.15 2.72 15.29
N HIS A 344 1.09 1.79 15.15
CA HIS A 344 1.36 0.74 16.15
C HIS A 344 2.86 0.54 16.43
N HIS A 345 3.63 1.63 16.50
CA HIS A 345 5.05 1.59 16.87
C HIS A 345 5.36 2.26 18.22
N SER A 346 4.48 3.13 18.71
CA SER A 346 4.76 4.00 19.86
C SER A 346 4.90 3.26 21.19
N ASP A 347 4.32 2.06 21.30
CA ASP A 347 4.35 1.21 22.50
C ASP A 347 5.63 0.36 22.62
N LEU A 348 6.47 0.33 21.57
CA LEU A 348 7.75 -0.38 21.59
C LEU A 348 8.81 0.37 22.41
N LYS A 349 9.58 -0.38 23.18
CA LYS A 349 10.68 0.08 24.05
C LYS A 349 12.02 -0.08 23.35
N SER A 350 13.03 0.67 23.81
CA SER A 350 14.40 0.51 23.31
C SER A 350 14.85 -0.95 23.36
N GLY A 351 15.42 -1.45 22.26
CA GLY A 351 15.81 -2.85 22.09
C GLY A 351 14.74 -3.74 21.48
N ASP A 352 13.46 -3.35 21.48
CA ASP A 352 12.41 -4.11 20.82
C ASP A 352 12.66 -4.19 19.31
N ILE A 353 12.38 -5.38 18.75
CA ILE A 353 12.58 -5.68 17.35
C ILE A 353 11.23 -5.82 16.67
N GLY A 354 11.11 -5.23 15.49
CA GLY A 354 9.95 -5.38 14.63
C GLY A 354 10.31 -5.69 13.19
N VAL A 355 9.35 -6.23 12.45
CA VAL A 355 9.46 -6.46 11.00
C VAL A 355 8.36 -5.67 10.30
N VAL A 356 8.76 -4.80 9.36
CA VAL A 356 7.85 -4.25 8.36
C VAL A 356 7.97 -5.13 7.12
N CYS A 357 6.88 -5.79 6.74
CA CYS A 357 6.89 -6.65 5.56
C CYS A 357 5.72 -6.34 4.63
N SER A 358 6.05 -6.05 3.38
CA SER A 358 5.08 -5.86 2.30
C SER A 358 5.10 -7.07 1.37
N PHE A 359 3.98 -7.36 0.71
CA PHE A 359 3.90 -8.41 -0.30
C PHE A 359 2.65 -8.25 -1.16
N GLY A 360 2.72 -8.70 -2.42
CA GLY A 360 1.55 -8.66 -3.31
C GLY A 360 1.94 -8.78 -4.78
N ALA A 361 1.42 -7.88 -5.62
CA ALA A 361 1.57 -7.94 -7.07
C ALA A 361 3.03 -7.89 -7.55
N GLY A 362 3.32 -8.63 -8.64
CA GLY A 362 4.66 -8.81 -9.19
C GLY A 362 4.97 -10.28 -9.50
N TYR A 363 4.82 -11.25 -8.59
CA TYR A 363 4.76 -11.05 -7.14
C TYR A 363 5.99 -10.30 -6.64
N SER A 364 5.79 -9.54 -5.58
CA SER A 364 6.85 -8.84 -4.85
C SER A 364 6.68 -9.08 -3.36
N ALA A 365 7.79 -9.10 -2.64
CA ALA A 365 7.82 -9.07 -1.18
C ALA A 365 9.07 -8.32 -0.71
N GLY A 366 8.92 -7.49 0.31
CA GLY A 366 10.03 -6.78 0.95
C GLY A 366 9.96 -6.91 2.45
N CYS A 367 11.09 -7.19 3.10
CA CYS A 367 11.21 -7.41 4.52
C CYS A 367 12.26 -6.43 5.08
N VAL A 368 11.84 -5.57 6.01
CA VAL A 368 12.68 -4.59 6.72
C VAL A 368 12.65 -4.95 8.19
N VAL A 369 13.80 -5.35 8.74
CA VAL A 369 13.96 -5.65 10.17
C VAL A 369 14.44 -4.38 10.86
N VAL A 370 13.71 -3.94 11.88
CA VAL A 370 14.02 -2.72 12.62
C VAL A 370 14.16 -2.97 14.12
N ARG A 371 14.96 -2.12 14.78
CA ARG A 371 15.11 -2.09 16.24
C ARG A 371 14.81 -0.70 16.77
N ARG A 372 14.04 -0.59 17.84
CA ARG A 372 13.80 0.67 18.54
C ARG A 372 15.07 1.12 19.30
N VAL A 373 15.56 2.35 19.08
CA VAL A 373 16.81 2.90 19.66
C VAL A 373 16.73 4.35 20.17
#